data_AF-A0A3D5ZJC9-F1
#
_entry.id   AF-A0A3D5ZJC9-F1
#
_cell.length_a   1.000
_cell.length_b   1.000
_cell.length_c   1.000
_cell.angle_alpha   90.00
_cell.angle_beta   90.00
_cell.angle_gamma   90.00
#
_symmetry.space_group_name_H-M   'P 1'
#
loop_
_entity.id
_entity.type
_entity.pdbx_description
1 polymer ?
#
loop_
_entity_poly.entity_id
_entity_poly.type
_entity_poly.pdbx_seq_one_letter_code
_entity_poly.pdbx_strand_id
1 'polypeptide(L)'
;MRKAALILICMLALAYCLLPQAATLTANADEVYEWVRVTEEGVFLYANNYSSKVLCILQKSYYLRVVSRESEMLLVSIMGDNAYFPAIVGYVWASQVKNVKSAPLTPYYPTETLTVCADSAAIMMSPVPSSDTLLVAPNTQRLSFYGEIISYGETWYYVYCGGKFGYVRTSQVTSPNVAPHPTPLEDAKPVVNPDPSEPADREPTVTPATSGAEIILIVFVVLFALGLALAVILPGNVRHKGANDVFDKNI
;
A
#
# COMPACT_ATOMS: atom_id res chain seq x y z
N MET A 1 -11.22 36.77 -40.76
CA MET A 1 -10.36 36.11 -39.76
C MET A 1 -11.12 35.68 -38.49
N ARG A 2 -11.96 36.53 -37.86
CA ARG A 2 -12.71 36.17 -36.63
C ARG A 2 -13.72 35.01 -36.78
N LYS A 3 -14.40 34.88 -37.94
CA LYS A 3 -15.37 33.78 -38.17
C LYS A 3 -14.71 32.41 -38.35
N ALA A 4 -13.51 32.36 -38.94
CA ALA A 4 -12.75 31.11 -39.14
C ALA A 4 -12.15 30.59 -37.82
N ALA A 5 -11.70 31.50 -36.95
CA ALA A 5 -11.21 31.15 -35.61
C ALA A 5 -12.34 30.58 -34.72
N LEU A 6 -13.56 31.12 -34.82
CA LEU A 6 -14.71 30.64 -34.06
C LEU A 6 -15.12 29.21 -34.47
N ILE A 7 -15.09 28.91 -35.77
CA ILE A 7 -15.42 27.58 -36.31
C ILE A 7 -14.37 26.54 -35.89
N LEU A 8 -13.09 26.92 -35.85
CA LEU A 8 -12.01 26.04 -35.40
C LEU A 8 -12.14 25.70 -33.90
N ILE A 9 -12.52 26.67 -33.07
CA ILE A 9 -12.74 26.46 -31.63
C ILE A 9 -13.97 25.58 -31.37
N CYS A 10 -15.05 25.78 -32.13
CA CYS A 10 -16.24 24.93 -32.04
C CYS A 10 -15.97 23.48 -32.50
N MET A 11 -15.13 23.28 -33.52
CA MET A 11 -14.71 21.95 -33.97
C MET A 11 -13.81 21.25 -32.95
N LEU A 12 -12.90 21.99 -32.28
CA LEU A 12 -12.05 21.44 -31.21
C LEU A 12 -12.86 21.04 -29.97
N ALA A 13 -13.86 21.85 -29.60
CA ALA A 13 -14.75 21.55 -28.49
C ALA A 13 -15.67 20.35 -28.78
N LEU A 14 -16.15 20.21 -30.03
CA LEU A 14 -16.96 19.07 -30.44
C LEU A 14 -16.15 17.77 -30.51
N ALA A 15 -14.87 17.83 -30.92
CA ALA A 15 -13.95 16.70 -30.89
C ALA A 15 -13.62 16.24 -29.46
N TYR A 16 -13.57 17.17 -28.50
CA TYR A 16 -13.37 16.84 -27.08
C TYR A 16 -14.60 16.15 -26.46
N CYS A 17 -15.82 16.49 -26.91
CA CYS A 17 -17.06 15.84 -26.45
C CYS A 17 -17.32 14.46 -27.08
N LEU A 18 -16.68 14.14 -28.20
CA LEU A 18 -16.84 12.86 -28.91
C LEU A 18 -15.74 11.84 -28.59
N LEU A 19 -14.74 12.22 -27.80
CA LEU A 19 -13.86 11.23 -27.19
C LEU A 19 -14.72 10.38 -26.24
N PRO A 20 -14.74 9.05 -26.39
CA PRO A 20 -15.30 8.22 -25.35
C PRO A 20 -14.50 8.55 -24.10
N GLN A 21 -15.14 9.21 -23.13
CA GLN A 21 -14.73 9.07 -21.74
C GLN A 21 -14.95 7.60 -21.47
N ALA A 22 -13.94 6.79 -21.77
CA ALA A 22 -13.81 5.47 -21.23
C ALA A 22 -13.86 5.71 -19.73
N ALA A 23 -15.05 5.54 -19.15
CA ALA A 23 -15.17 5.12 -17.79
C ALA A 23 -14.27 3.91 -17.72
N THR A 24 -13.07 4.13 -17.21
CA THR A 24 -12.20 3.05 -16.80
C THR A 24 -12.98 2.37 -15.69
N LEU A 25 -13.82 1.41 -16.08
CA LEU A 25 -13.96 0.19 -15.32
C LEU A 25 -12.53 -0.32 -15.22
N THR A 26 -11.84 0.11 -14.18
CA THR A 26 -10.71 -0.60 -13.63
C THR A 26 -11.27 -1.96 -13.25
N ALA A 27 -11.28 -2.87 -14.23
CA ALA A 27 -11.02 -4.26 -13.94
C ALA A 27 -9.79 -4.22 -13.04
N ASN A 28 -9.95 -4.63 -11.79
CA ASN A 28 -8.82 -4.83 -10.89
C ASN A 28 -7.90 -5.79 -11.64
N ALA A 29 -6.88 -5.23 -12.29
CA ALA A 29 -5.67 -5.98 -12.60
C ALA A 29 -5.31 -6.61 -11.26
N ASP A 30 -5.16 -7.93 -11.25
CA ASP A 30 -4.83 -8.74 -10.09
C ASP A 30 -3.69 -8.02 -9.35
N GLU A 31 -4.04 -7.20 -8.35
CA GLU A 31 -3.09 -6.30 -7.72
C GLU A 31 -2.20 -7.22 -6.93
N VAL A 32 -0.97 -7.40 -7.42
CA VAL A 32 0.02 -8.22 -6.75
C VAL A 32 0.40 -7.49 -5.47
N TYR A 33 -0.36 -7.73 -4.43
CA TYR A 33 -0.11 -7.18 -3.12
C TYR A 33 1.11 -7.87 -2.52
N GLU A 34 2.00 -7.06 -1.95
CA GLU A 34 3.05 -7.57 -1.08
C GLU A 34 2.46 -7.79 0.32
N TRP A 35 2.79 -8.93 0.93
CA TRP A 35 2.27 -9.33 2.24
C TRP A 35 3.40 -9.51 3.23
N VAL A 36 3.14 -9.14 4.47
CA VAL A 36 4.02 -9.44 5.60
C VAL A 36 3.25 -10.16 6.69
N ARG A 37 3.95 -10.95 7.49
CA ARG A 37 3.39 -11.73 8.60
C ARG A 37 4.00 -11.28 9.92
N VAL A 38 3.14 -11.09 10.92
CA VAL A 38 3.55 -10.81 12.30
C VAL A 38 3.97 -12.12 12.96
N THR A 39 5.26 -12.28 13.23
CA THR A 39 5.81 -13.50 13.85
C THR A 39 6.10 -13.34 15.34
N GLU A 40 6.40 -12.12 15.76
CA GLU A 40 6.74 -11.78 17.14
C GLU A 40 5.52 -11.26 17.90
N GLU A 41 5.60 -11.27 19.23
CA GLU A 41 4.59 -10.64 20.10
C GLU A 41 4.98 -9.18 20.37
N GLY A 42 4.01 -8.33 20.69
CA GLY A 42 4.27 -6.93 21.02
C GLY A 42 4.68 -6.05 19.84
N VAL A 43 4.43 -6.49 18.59
CA VAL A 43 4.69 -5.67 17.40
C VAL A 43 3.69 -4.52 17.35
N PHE A 44 4.19 -3.29 17.28
CA PHE A 44 3.35 -2.09 17.27
C PHE A 44 2.95 -1.67 15.85
N LEU A 45 1.72 -1.19 15.72
CA LEU A 45 1.27 -0.38 14.59
C LEU A 45 1.36 1.09 14.97
N TYR A 46 2.07 1.89 14.19
CA TYR A 46 2.26 3.32 14.43
C TYR A 46 1.39 4.17 13.50
N ALA A 47 0.99 5.34 13.95
CA ALA A 47 0.24 6.30 13.14
C ALA A 47 1.11 7.06 12.14
N ASN A 48 2.43 7.05 12.32
CA ASN A 48 3.41 7.74 11.47
C ASN A 48 4.72 6.95 11.39
N ASN A 49 5.55 7.31 10.41
CA ASN A 49 6.87 6.73 10.16
C ASN A 49 7.97 7.15 11.15
N TYR A 50 7.67 8.07 12.08
CA TYR A 50 8.58 8.47 13.14
C TYR A 50 8.41 7.65 14.42
N SER A 51 7.52 6.65 14.40
CA SER A 51 7.18 5.81 15.56
C SER A 51 6.72 6.61 16.80
N SER A 52 6.23 7.84 16.64
CA SER A 52 5.93 8.73 17.78
C SER A 52 4.56 8.48 18.41
N LYS A 53 3.67 7.78 17.70
CA LYS A 53 2.32 7.44 18.18
C LYS A 53 1.99 6.01 17.81
N VAL A 54 1.84 5.15 18.82
CA VAL A 54 1.35 3.78 18.66
C VAL A 54 -0.18 3.82 18.59
N LEU A 55 -0.76 3.10 17.62
CA LEU A 55 -2.18 2.85 17.51
C LEU A 55 -2.58 1.63 18.36
N CYS A 56 -1.94 0.49 18.12
CA CYS A 56 -2.17 -0.73 18.89
C CYS A 56 -1.04 -1.74 18.68
N ILE A 57 -1.05 -2.80 19.49
CA ILE A 57 -0.27 -4.01 19.30
C ILE A 57 -0.99 -4.89 18.27
N LEU A 58 -0.24 -5.31 17.25
CA LEU A 58 -0.70 -6.19 16.19
C LEU A 58 -0.81 -7.63 16.67
N GLN A 59 -1.79 -8.36 16.13
CA GLN A 59 -2.01 -9.76 16.48
C GLN A 59 -0.94 -10.66 15.83
N LYS A 60 -0.22 -11.41 16.66
CA LYS A 60 0.74 -12.42 16.20
C LYS A 60 0.07 -13.45 15.31
N SER A 61 0.83 -14.03 14.39
CA SER A 61 0.46 -15.04 13.39
C SER A 61 -0.33 -14.54 12.18
N TYR A 62 -0.83 -13.31 12.21
CA TYR A 62 -1.64 -12.71 11.14
C TYR A 62 -0.82 -11.94 10.10
N TYR A 63 -1.49 -11.59 9.01
CA TYR A 63 -0.89 -10.98 7.83
C TYR A 63 -1.34 -9.53 7.69
N LEU A 64 -0.44 -8.71 7.15
CA LEU A 64 -0.66 -7.30 6.85
C LEU A 64 -0.37 -7.08 5.37
N ARG A 65 -1.19 -6.26 4.72
CA ARG A 65 -0.96 -5.87 3.32
C ARG A 65 0.01 -4.70 3.28
N VAL A 66 1.12 -4.83 2.58
CA VAL A 66 2.07 -3.72 2.38
C VAL A 66 1.51 -2.76 1.33
N VAL A 67 1.48 -1.48 1.69
CA VAL A 67 1.06 -0.38 0.82
C VAL A 67 2.29 0.32 0.24
N SER A 68 3.30 0.58 1.07
CA SER A 68 4.58 1.14 0.64
C SER A 68 5.71 0.75 1.58
N ARG A 69 6.95 0.85 1.09
CA ARG A 69 8.18 0.58 1.83
C ARG A 69 8.94 1.88 2.00
N GLU A 70 9.02 2.36 3.24
CA GLU A 70 9.91 3.44 3.64
C GLU A 70 11.13 2.81 4.35
N SER A 71 12.31 3.41 4.25
CA SER A 71 13.63 2.80 4.53
C SER A 71 13.65 1.69 5.61
N GLU A 72 13.11 1.96 6.80
CA GLU A 72 13.08 1.02 7.94
C GLU A 72 11.67 0.61 8.36
N MET A 73 10.63 1.29 7.86
CA MET A 73 9.23 1.07 8.23
C MET A 73 8.36 0.80 7.00
N LEU A 74 7.48 -0.17 7.13
CA LEU A 74 6.50 -0.50 6.11
C LEU A 74 5.19 0.21 6.42
N LEU A 75 4.63 0.90 5.44
CA LEU A 75 3.25 1.33 5.48
C LEU A 75 2.38 0.11 5.17
N VAL A 76 1.57 -0.30 6.13
CA VAL A 76 0.73 -1.49 6.03
C VAL A 76 -0.74 -1.13 6.22
N SER A 77 -1.59 -1.85 5.51
CA SER A 77 -3.03 -1.82 5.66
C SER A 77 -3.47 -3.10 6.37
N ILE A 78 -4.28 -2.93 7.42
CA ILE A 78 -4.93 -4.06 8.10
C ILE A 78 -6.44 -3.97 7.89
N MET A 79 -7.06 -5.13 7.67
CA MET A 79 -8.47 -5.26 7.30
C MET A 79 -8.82 -4.50 6.01
N GLY A 80 -10.11 -4.40 5.66
CA GLY A 80 -10.57 -3.62 4.50
C GLY A 80 -11.66 -4.23 3.65
N ASP A 81 -11.86 -5.54 3.73
CA ASP A 81 -12.80 -6.25 2.85
C ASP A 81 -14.24 -6.28 3.40
N ASN A 82 -14.46 -5.74 4.60
CA ASN A 82 -15.71 -5.81 5.32
C ASN A 82 -16.11 -4.41 5.85
N ALA A 83 -17.36 -3.98 5.58
CA ALA A 83 -17.89 -2.71 6.06
C ALA A 83 -17.90 -2.57 7.60
N TYR A 84 -18.02 -3.69 8.33
CA TYR A 84 -17.91 -3.71 9.79
C TYR A 84 -16.47 -3.62 10.29
N PHE A 85 -15.50 -3.92 9.43
CA PHE A 85 -14.06 -3.90 9.73
C PHE A 85 -13.32 -3.07 8.66
N PRO A 86 -13.55 -1.74 8.64
CA PRO A 86 -12.89 -0.86 7.70
C PRO A 86 -11.37 -0.96 7.80
N ALA A 87 -10.69 -0.78 6.66
CA ALA A 87 -9.24 -0.78 6.61
C ALA A 87 -8.69 0.37 7.47
N ILE A 88 -7.63 0.08 8.22
CA ILE A 88 -6.74 1.13 8.74
C ILE A 88 -5.36 0.98 8.13
N VAL A 89 -4.66 2.10 8.04
CA VAL A 89 -3.30 2.17 7.55
C VAL A 89 -2.41 2.68 8.66
N GLY A 90 -1.25 2.06 8.83
CA GLY A 90 -0.25 2.46 9.81
C GLY A 90 1.13 1.93 9.44
N TYR A 91 2.11 2.26 10.26
CA TYR A 91 3.50 1.92 10.02
C TYR A 91 3.94 0.79 10.95
N VAL A 92 4.77 -0.13 10.46
CA VAL A 92 5.37 -1.21 11.24
C VAL A 92 6.84 -1.34 10.88
N TRP A 93 7.69 -1.73 11.83
CA TRP A 93 9.10 -1.97 11.55
C TRP A 93 9.30 -3.17 10.64
N ALA A 94 10.06 -2.98 9.56
CA ALA A 94 10.35 -4.06 8.61
C ALA A 94 11.11 -5.23 9.26
N SER A 95 11.86 -4.96 10.33
CA SER A 95 12.61 -5.97 11.11
C SER A 95 11.74 -6.85 11.99
N GLN A 96 10.52 -6.43 12.34
CA GLN A 96 9.61 -7.14 13.25
C GLN A 96 8.59 -8.03 12.53
N VAL A 97 8.60 -8.02 11.19
CA VAL A 97 7.67 -8.77 10.35
C VAL A 97 8.41 -9.56 9.28
N LYS A 98 7.85 -10.69 8.86
CA LYS A 98 8.42 -11.51 7.78
C LYS A 98 7.69 -11.29 6.47
N ASN A 99 8.42 -11.04 5.38
CA ASN A 99 7.84 -10.96 4.04
C ASN A 99 7.28 -12.31 3.59
N VAL A 100 6.15 -12.28 2.89
CA VAL A 100 5.43 -13.45 2.38
C VAL A 100 5.25 -13.25 0.88
N LYS A 101 5.80 -14.17 0.08
CA LYS A 101 5.83 -14.05 -1.39
C LYS A 101 4.48 -14.38 -2.05
N SER A 102 3.63 -15.15 -1.37
CA SER A 102 2.32 -15.59 -1.87
C SER A 102 1.20 -14.92 -1.09
N ALA A 103 0.07 -14.69 -1.75
CA ALA A 103 -1.13 -14.20 -1.07
C ALA A 103 -1.54 -15.17 0.07
N PRO A 104 -1.77 -14.67 1.29
CA PRO A 104 -2.18 -15.49 2.41
C PRO A 104 -3.61 -16.02 2.23
N LEU A 105 -3.95 -17.05 3.01
CA LEU A 105 -5.34 -17.50 3.12
C LEU A 105 -6.13 -16.53 4.01
N THR A 106 -7.43 -16.38 3.74
CA THR A 106 -8.31 -15.62 4.62
C THR A 106 -8.61 -16.42 5.90
N PRO A 107 -8.84 -15.75 7.05
CA PRO A 107 -8.84 -14.30 7.25
C PRO A 107 -7.43 -13.71 7.39
N TYR A 108 -7.14 -12.60 6.71
CA TYR A 108 -5.82 -11.96 6.77
C TYR A 108 -5.49 -11.39 8.16
N TYR A 109 -6.52 -10.94 8.88
CA TYR A 109 -6.44 -10.35 10.22
C TYR A 109 -7.72 -10.75 11.01
N PRO A 110 -7.69 -10.85 12.36
CA PRO A 110 -8.85 -11.34 13.11
C PRO A 110 -10.03 -10.37 13.01
N THR A 111 -11.23 -10.91 12.84
CA THR A 111 -12.48 -10.14 12.72
C THR A 111 -13.33 -10.26 13.98
N GLU A 112 -12.68 -10.00 15.12
CA GLU A 112 -13.30 -10.13 16.43
C GLU A 112 -14.18 -8.93 16.78
N THR A 113 -15.32 -9.22 17.41
CA THR A 113 -16.27 -8.19 17.83
C THR A 113 -16.43 -8.21 19.34
N LEU A 114 -16.25 -7.06 19.98
CA LEU A 114 -16.49 -6.87 21.40
C LEU A 114 -17.94 -6.43 21.64
N THR A 115 -18.47 -6.73 22.82
CA THR A 115 -19.79 -6.26 23.26
C THR A 115 -19.62 -5.38 24.50
N VAL A 116 -20.27 -4.22 24.53
CA VAL A 116 -20.33 -3.36 25.72
C VAL A 116 -21.13 -4.07 26.82
N CYS A 117 -20.49 -4.33 27.95
CA CYS A 117 -21.10 -5.03 29.09
C CYS A 117 -21.45 -4.10 30.27
N ALA A 118 -20.87 -2.90 30.32
CA ALA A 118 -21.28 -1.83 31.24
C ALA A 118 -22.54 -1.10 30.73
N ASP A 119 -23.13 -0.20 31.54
CA ASP A 119 -24.28 0.62 31.13
C ASP A 119 -23.99 1.41 29.84
N SER A 120 -22.76 1.92 29.73
CA SER A 120 -22.20 2.48 28.50
C SER A 120 -20.67 2.43 28.53
N ALA A 121 -20.06 2.53 27.35
CA ALA A 121 -18.62 2.63 27.18
C ALA A 121 -18.26 3.90 26.43
N ALA A 122 -17.25 4.63 26.92
CA ALA A 122 -16.74 5.82 26.24
C ALA A 122 -15.62 5.39 25.27
N ILE A 123 -15.76 5.80 24.01
CA ILE A 123 -14.73 5.62 22.99
C ILE A 123 -13.92 6.91 22.95
N MET A 124 -12.65 6.84 23.34
CA MET A 124 -11.77 7.99 23.57
C MET A 124 -10.85 8.24 22.36
N MET A 125 -10.43 9.49 22.16
CA MET A 125 -9.49 9.86 21.08
C MET A 125 -8.09 9.28 21.27
N SER A 126 -7.67 9.10 22.52
CA SER A 126 -6.37 8.57 22.90
C SER A 126 -6.53 7.63 24.10
N PRO A 127 -5.62 6.66 24.30
CA PRO A 127 -5.70 5.68 25.39
C PRO A 127 -5.24 6.30 26.72
N VAL A 128 -5.83 7.44 27.10
CA VAL A 128 -5.51 8.14 28.34
C VAL A 128 -6.81 8.56 29.03
N PRO A 129 -6.91 8.44 30.37
CA PRO A 129 -8.14 8.76 31.11
C PRO A 129 -8.66 10.19 30.92
N SER A 130 -7.78 11.14 30.60
CA SER A 130 -8.12 12.55 30.38
C SER A 130 -8.44 12.90 28.92
N SER A 131 -8.44 11.92 28.01
CA SER A 131 -8.72 12.17 26.59
C SER A 131 -10.18 12.55 26.38
N ASP A 132 -10.41 13.36 25.34
CA ASP A 132 -11.76 13.62 24.86
C ASP A 132 -12.46 12.33 24.42
N THR A 133 -13.78 12.32 24.61
CA THR A 133 -14.67 11.23 24.18
C THR A 133 -15.18 11.50 22.75
N LEU A 134 -14.93 10.56 21.83
CA LEU A 134 -15.39 10.60 20.45
C LEU A 134 -16.86 10.19 20.28
N LEU A 135 -17.27 9.19 21.06
CA LEU A 135 -18.56 8.53 21.00
C LEU A 135 -18.82 7.82 22.33
N VAL A 136 -20.09 7.72 22.74
CA VAL A 136 -20.52 6.85 23.83
C VAL A 136 -21.33 5.70 23.23
N ALA A 137 -20.90 4.48 23.47
CA ALA A 137 -21.56 3.26 23.03
C ALA A 137 -22.47 2.73 24.15
N PRO A 138 -23.77 2.50 23.90
CA PRO A 138 -24.68 1.98 24.92
C PRO A 138 -24.40 0.50 25.23
N ASN A 139 -24.96 0.00 26.34
CA ASN A 139 -24.95 -1.42 26.66
C ASN A 139 -25.40 -2.29 25.47
N THR A 140 -24.76 -3.45 25.31
CA THR A 140 -24.93 -4.41 24.19
C THR A 140 -24.43 -3.93 22.82
N GLN A 141 -23.94 -2.69 22.69
CA GLN A 141 -23.36 -2.22 21.43
C GLN A 141 -22.14 -3.08 21.05
N ARG A 142 -22.07 -3.42 19.76
CA ARG A 142 -20.97 -4.19 19.18
C ARG A 142 -19.89 -3.26 18.64
N LEU A 143 -18.63 -3.58 18.92
CA LEU A 143 -17.43 -2.82 18.54
C LEU A 143 -16.46 -3.74 17.80
N SER A 144 -15.87 -3.26 16.71
CA SER A 144 -14.90 -4.06 15.93
C SER A 144 -13.50 -3.90 16.52
N PHE A 145 -12.86 -5.01 16.88
CA PHE A 145 -11.56 -5.04 17.56
C PHE A 145 -10.39 -5.07 16.57
N TYR A 146 -9.36 -4.25 16.81
CA TYR A 146 -8.16 -4.19 15.96
C TYR A 146 -6.87 -4.57 16.69
N GLY A 147 -6.83 -4.38 18.00
CA GLY A 147 -5.67 -4.65 18.83
C GLY A 147 -5.79 -4.00 20.20
N GLU A 148 -4.80 -4.26 21.05
CA GLU A 148 -4.73 -3.71 22.39
C GLU A 148 -3.54 -2.77 22.56
N ILE A 149 -3.58 -1.91 23.56
CA ILE A 149 -2.47 -1.06 23.95
C ILE A 149 -2.48 -0.85 25.46
N ILE A 150 -1.29 -0.87 26.06
CA ILE A 150 -1.12 -0.51 27.47
C ILE A 150 -0.64 0.94 27.53
N SER A 151 -1.36 1.77 28.26
CA SER A 151 -1.01 3.18 28.43
C SER A 151 -1.46 3.66 29.80
N TYR A 152 -0.58 4.40 30.49
CA TYR A 152 -0.81 4.89 31.86
C TYR A 152 -1.20 3.78 32.86
N GLY A 153 -0.67 2.56 32.68
CA GLY A 153 -0.97 1.41 33.54
C GLY A 153 -2.35 0.76 33.31
N GLU A 154 -3.14 1.27 32.36
CA GLU A 154 -4.42 0.68 31.95
C GLU A 154 -4.27 0.01 30.58
N THR A 155 -5.02 -1.05 30.34
CA THR A 155 -5.16 -1.67 29.02
C THR A 155 -6.36 -1.07 28.30
N TRP A 156 -6.18 -0.81 27.01
CA TRP A 156 -7.19 -0.24 26.12
C TRP A 156 -7.30 -1.09 24.87
N TYR A 157 -8.50 -1.18 24.32
CA TYR A 157 -8.73 -1.78 23.01
C TYR A 157 -8.92 -0.69 21.96
N TYR A 158 -8.18 -0.82 20.86
CA TYR A 158 -8.39 0.00 19.67
C TYR A 158 -9.54 -0.59 18.86
N VAL A 159 -10.60 0.21 18.68
CA VAL A 159 -11.87 -0.26 18.15
C VAL A 159 -12.45 0.70 17.11
N TYR A 160 -13.28 0.14 16.24
CA TYR A 160 -14.15 0.90 15.35
C TYR A 160 -15.61 0.81 15.80
N CYS A 161 -16.27 1.96 15.91
CA CYS A 161 -17.69 2.05 16.22
C CYS A 161 -18.30 3.35 15.67
N GLY A 162 -19.48 3.25 15.05
CA GLY A 162 -20.24 4.43 14.61
C GLY A 162 -19.47 5.36 13.67
N GLY A 163 -18.68 4.81 12.74
CA GLY A 163 -17.90 5.62 11.79
C GLY A 163 -16.55 6.13 12.32
N LYS A 164 -16.22 5.86 13.58
CA LYS A 164 -15.02 6.41 14.23
C LYS A 164 -14.13 5.30 14.79
N PHE A 165 -12.82 5.55 14.70
CA PHE A 165 -11.81 4.76 15.42
C PHE A 165 -11.43 5.45 16.72
N GLY A 166 -11.23 4.66 17.77
CA GLY A 166 -10.79 5.18 19.06
C GLY A 166 -10.47 4.06 20.05
N TYR A 167 -10.40 4.43 21.32
CA TYR A 167 -9.96 3.55 22.39
C TYR A 167 -11.06 3.33 23.40
N VAL A 168 -11.28 2.09 23.82
CA VAL A 168 -12.22 1.73 24.87
C VAL A 168 -11.48 0.99 25.99
N ARG A 169 -11.89 1.22 27.23
CA ARG A 169 -11.33 0.50 28.38
C ARG A 169 -11.77 -0.96 28.37
N THR A 170 -10.85 -1.87 28.67
CA THR A 170 -11.16 -3.32 28.72
C THR A 170 -12.22 -3.65 29.77
N SER A 171 -12.34 -2.85 30.84
CA SER A 171 -13.35 -3.06 31.90
C SER A 171 -14.79 -2.78 31.47
N GLN A 172 -15.01 -2.14 30.32
CA GLN A 172 -16.36 -1.75 29.86
C GLN A 172 -16.92 -2.69 28.78
N VAL A 173 -16.10 -3.63 28.30
CA VAL A 173 -16.41 -4.49 27.16
C VAL A 173 -15.97 -5.92 27.44
N THR A 174 -16.51 -6.87 26.68
CA THR A 174 -16.04 -8.26 26.71
C THR A 174 -14.61 -8.38 26.21
N SER A 175 -13.85 -9.35 26.72
CA SER A 175 -12.52 -9.67 26.20
C SER A 175 -12.59 -10.25 24.79
N PRO A 176 -11.68 -9.87 23.87
CA PRO A 176 -11.58 -10.50 22.55
C PRO A 176 -11.13 -11.96 22.67
N ASN A 177 -11.61 -12.83 21.79
CA ASN A 177 -11.12 -14.19 21.64
C ASN A 177 -10.39 -14.33 20.30
N VAL A 178 -9.14 -13.88 20.24
CA VAL A 178 -8.33 -13.95 19.02
C VAL A 178 -7.66 -15.31 18.93
N ALA A 179 -8.21 -16.20 18.12
CA ALA A 179 -7.54 -17.46 17.78
C ALA A 179 -6.30 -17.19 16.91
N PRO A 180 -5.24 -18.02 16.97
CA PRO A 180 -4.15 -17.94 16.01
C PRO A 180 -4.64 -18.14 14.58
N HIS A 181 -3.91 -17.57 13.62
CA HIS A 181 -4.20 -17.75 12.20
C HIS A 181 -4.15 -19.25 11.81
N PRO A 182 -5.07 -19.76 10.95
CA PRO A 182 -5.14 -21.18 10.58
C PRO A 182 -3.84 -21.75 10.01
N THR A 183 -3.10 -20.96 9.21
CA THR A 183 -1.74 -21.29 8.77
C THR A 183 -0.79 -21.23 9.97
N PRO A 184 -0.11 -22.32 10.35
CA PRO A 184 0.85 -22.30 11.46
C PRO A 184 2.03 -21.35 11.19
N LEU A 185 2.63 -20.81 12.25
CA LEU A 185 3.95 -20.19 12.14
C LEU A 185 4.97 -21.29 11.85
N GLU A 186 5.94 -21.03 10.98
CA GLU A 186 7.08 -21.94 10.84
C GLU A 186 7.85 -21.93 12.16
N ASP A 187 7.68 -22.98 12.96
CA ASP A 187 8.50 -23.17 14.14
C ASP A 187 9.96 -23.21 13.69
N ALA A 188 10.80 -22.39 14.34
CA ALA A 188 12.24 -22.57 14.22
C ALA A 188 12.53 -24.03 14.62
N LYS A 189 12.95 -24.85 13.65
CA LYS A 189 13.33 -26.25 13.87
C LYS A 189 14.18 -26.35 15.13
N PRO A 190 14.03 -27.39 15.96
CA PRO A 190 14.96 -27.62 17.07
C PRO A 190 16.36 -27.63 16.48
N VAL A 191 17.28 -26.88 17.10
CA VAL A 191 18.71 -26.92 16.75
C VAL A 191 19.17 -28.35 16.96
N VAL A 192 19.22 -29.13 15.88
CA VAL A 192 19.98 -30.37 15.84
C VAL A 192 21.44 -29.93 15.87
N ASN A 193 22.06 -30.15 17.02
CA ASN A 193 23.48 -29.93 17.26
C ASN A 193 24.27 -30.69 16.17
N PRO A 194 25.14 -30.03 15.38
CA PRO A 194 25.84 -30.70 14.31
C PRO A 194 26.99 -31.52 14.90
N ASP A 195 26.95 -32.85 14.76
CA ASP A 195 28.15 -33.68 14.85
C ASP A 195 28.81 -33.77 13.45
N PRO A 196 30.15 -33.71 13.32
CA PRO A 196 30.84 -33.33 12.10
C PRO A 196 31.28 -34.54 11.27
N SER A 197 30.83 -34.61 10.01
CA SER A 197 31.42 -35.37 8.88
C SER A 197 30.45 -35.20 7.71
N GLU A 198 30.78 -34.84 6.47
CA GLU A 198 32.00 -34.83 5.65
C GLU A 198 31.60 -34.03 4.36
N PRO A 199 32.53 -33.40 3.60
CA PRO A 199 32.17 -32.38 2.62
C PRO A 199 31.65 -32.98 1.30
N ALA A 200 30.61 -32.36 0.73
CA ALA A 200 30.21 -32.62 -0.64
C ALA A 200 30.17 -31.30 -1.40
N ASP A 201 31.22 -31.07 -2.16
CA ASP A 201 31.28 -30.16 -3.29
C ASP A 201 30.01 -30.27 -4.15
N ARG A 202 29.33 -29.14 -4.37
CA ARG A 202 28.54 -28.91 -5.58
C ARG A 202 28.70 -27.45 -6.02
N GLU A 203 29.22 -27.31 -7.23
CA GLU A 203 29.39 -26.06 -7.98
C GLU A 203 28.08 -25.25 -8.09
N PRO A 204 28.19 -23.90 -8.20
CA PRO A 204 27.04 -23.04 -8.43
C PRO A 204 26.56 -23.17 -9.88
N THR A 205 25.37 -23.72 -10.08
CA THR A 205 24.66 -23.64 -11.37
C THR A 205 24.11 -22.22 -11.54
N VAL A 206 24.81 -21.43 -12.35
CA VAL A 206 24.38 -20.10 -12.78
C VAL A 206 23.19 -20.27 -13.73
N THR A 207 22.00 -19.87 -13.29
CA THR A 207 20.85 -19.64 -14.17
C THR A 207 20.85 -18.15 -14.53
N PRO A 208 20.82 -17.74 -15.80
CA PRO A 208 20.88 -16.33 -16.16
C PRO A 208 19.55 -15.68 -15.76
N ALA A 209 19.58 -14.84 -14.74
CA ALA A 209 18.49 -13.92 -14.45
C ALA A 209 18.50 -12.84 -15.53
N THR A 210 17.45 -12.81 -16.34
CA THR A 210 17.20 -11.73 -17.30
C THR A 210 16.99 -10.43 -16.53
N SER A 211 18.09 -9.69 -16.37
CA SER A 211 18.14 -8.42 -15.65
C SER A 211 17.45 -7.32 -16.45
N GLY A 212 16.78 -6.38 -15.76
CA GLY A 212 16.06 -5.25 -16.35
C GLY A 212 16.89 -4.30 -17.24
N ALA A 213 18.19 -4.57 -17.43
CA ALA A 213 19.02 -3.92 -18.43
C ALA A 213 18.61 -4.26 -19.88
N GLU A 214 18.01 -5.43 -20.12
CA GLU A 214 17.59 -5.85 -21.47
C GLU A 214 16.33 -5.10 -21.94
N ILE A 215 15.41 -4.78 -21.01
CA ILE A 215 14.22 -3.96 -21.29
C ILE A 215 14.61 -2.52 -21.66
N ILE A 216 15.60 -1.94 -20.96
CA ILE A 216 16.10 -0.59 -21.26
C ILE A 216 16.73 -0.54 -22.66
N LEU A 217 17.49 -1.58 -23.04
CA LEU A 217 18.10 -1.67 -24.36
C LEU A 217 17.07 -1.80 -25.48
N ILE A 218 16.02 -2.62 -25.30
CA ILE A 218 14.93 -2.75 -26.28
C ILE A 218 14.19 -1.41 -26.45
N VAL A 219 13.86 -0.72 -25.35
CA VAL A 219 13.20 0.59 -25.42
C VAL A 219 14.07 1.62 -26.12
N PHE A 220 15.38 1.64 -25.86
CA PHE A 220 16.30 2.57 -26.51
C PHE A 220 16.43 2.30 -28.01
N VAL A 221 16.52 1.04 -28.43
CA VAL A 221 16.58 0.65 -29.85
C VAL A 221 15.28 1.02 -30.59
N VAL A 222 14.12 0.80 -29.96
CA VAL A 222 12.81 1.15 -30.56
C VAL A 222 12.68 2.67 -30.71
N LEU A 223 13.03 3.46 -29.69
CA LEU A 223 12.99 4.92 -29.77
C LEU A 223 13.98 5.47 -30.80
N PHE A 224 15.17 4.88 -30.91
CA PHE A 224 16.17 5.27 -31.89
C PHE A 224 15.71 4.97 -33.33
N ALA A 225 15.13 3.79 -33.56
CA ALA A 225 14.56 3.43 -34.85
C ALA A 225 13.40 4.37 -35.24
N LEU A 226 12.54 4.74 -34.29
CA LEU A 226 11.46 5.70 -34.52
C LEU A 226 12.01 7.10 -34.88
N GLY A 227 13.06 7.54 -34.18
CA GLY A 227 13.73 8.82 -34.45
C GLY A 227 14.34 8.88 -35.84
N LEU A 228 15.01 7.81 -36.27
CA LEU A 228 15.56 7.70 -37.63
C LEU A 228 14.46 7.67 -38.69
N ALA A 229 13.38 6.92 -38.46
CA ALA A 229 12.25 6.89 -39.39
C ALA A 229 11.61 8.28 -39.55
N LEU A 230 11.43 9.03 -38.45
CA LEU A 230 10.94 10.40 -38.49
C LEU A 230 11.92 11.35 -39.22
N ALA A 231 13.23 11.21 -39.00
CA ALA A 231 14.23 12.03 -39.68
C ALA A 231 14.26 11.80 -41.20
N VAL A 232 13.94 10.59 -41.66
CA VAL A 232 13.87 10.27 -43.09
C VAL A 232 12.57 10.75 -43.73
N ILE A 233 11.47 10.76 -42.98
CA ILE A 233 10.14 11.12 -43.49
C ILE A 233 9.87 12.63 -43.41
N LEU A 234 10.48 13.36 -42.47
CA LEU A 234 10.36 14.82 -42.44
C LEU A 234 11.31 15.46 -43.47
N PRO A 235 10.80 16.14 -44.51
CA PRO A 235 11.66 16.85 -45.44
C PRO A 235 12.40 17.96 -44.70
N GLY A 236 13.74 17.83 -44.66
CA GLY A 236 14.62 18.83 -44.10
C GLY A 236 14.43 20.16 -44.82
N ASN A 237 13.81 21.13 -44.15
CA ASN A 237 13.73 22.50 -44.64
C ASN A 237 15.10 23.16 -44.47
N VAL A 238 16.06 22.75 -45.32
CA VAL A 238 17.37 23.39 -45.43
C VAL A 238 17.15 24.70 -46.18
N ARG A 239 16.90 25.77 -45.42
CA ARG A 239 16.99 27.14 -45.93
C ARG A 239 18.42 27.39 -46.38
N HIS A 240 18.68 27.23 -47.68
CA HIS A 240 19.93 27.67 -48.29
C HIS A 240 20.06 29.18 -48.14
N LYS A 241 21.13 29.61 -47.47
CA LYS A 241 21.60 30.99 -47.46
C LYS A 241 22.66 31.14 -48.54
N GLY A 242 22.40 32.02 -49.51
CA GLY A 242 23.41 32.69 -50.33
C GLY A 242 23.43 32.26 -51.81
N ALA A 243 23.15 33.19 -52.74
CA ALA A 243 24.16 33.98 -53.43
C ALA A 243 23.55 34.84 -54.55
N ASN A 244 23.81 36.15 -54.44
CA ASN A 244 24.13 37.14 -55.49
C ASN A 244 23.25 37.28 -56.74
N ASP A 245 22.71 38.50 -56.94
CA ASP A 245 23.09 39.24 -58.15
C ASP A 245 23.11 40.75 -57.86
N VAL A 246 24.32 41.30 -57.92
CA VAL A 246 24.59 42.73 -58.12
C VAL A 246 24.66 42.90 -59.63
N PHE A 247 24.06 43.98 -60.12
CA PHE A 247 23.98 44.42 -61.52
C PHE A 247 22.78 43.91 -62.31
N ASP A 248 21.64 44.56 -62.11
CA ASP A 248 21.06 45.25 -63.26
C ASP A 248 20.51 46.64 -62.90
N LYS A 249 20.60 47.50 -63.91
CA LYS A 249 20.73 48.95 -63.90
C LYS A 249 19.37 49.61 -64.10
N ASN A 250 19.06 50.68 -63.34
CA ASN A 250 18.20 51.80 -63.76
C ASN A 250 18.30 52.97 -62.76
N ILE A 251 19.32 53.82 -62.93
CA ILE A 251 19.26 55.26 -63.29
C ILE A 251 20.68 55.68 -63.69
#